data_AF-H1SF72-F1
#
_entry.id   AF-H1SF72-F1
#
_cell.length_a   1.000
_cell.length_b   1.000
_cell.length_c   1.000
_cell.angle_alpha   90.00
_cell.angle_beta   90.00
_cell.angle_gamma   90.00
#
_symmetry.space_group_name_H-M   'P 1'
#
loop_
_entity.id
_entity.type
_entity.pdbx_description
1 polymer ?
#
loop_
_entity_poly.entity_id
_entity_poly.type
_entity_poly.pdbx_seq_one_letter_code
_entity_poly.pdbx_strand_id
1 'polypeptide(L)'
;MDIHARGTDAAQAVRAAFDQIAQVQRLMNCHDRLSDIGRFWALYAAFALLLLTGLAWLLARFIEFEPETTAPWQAWSMRVHGAAAFFVTFLLGVIWSVHIRYCWTRRHNRLAGGLFGGVVALLVVTGFGLYYFNGEALRNATEWLHWGGGVIVCALFWIHQAMGRKATGRD
;
A
#
# COMPACT_ATOMS: atom_id res chain seq x y z
N MET A 1 -34.29 -9.44 45.16
CA MET A 1 -33.02 -8.76 44.80
C MET A 1 -32.69 -9.22 43.38
N ASP A 2 -32.89 -8.35 42.40
CA ASP A 2 -33.16 -8.73 41.01
C ASP A 2 -31.88 -8.77 40.16
N ILE A 3 -31.42 -9.98 39.84
CA ILE A 3 -30.20 -10.24 39.05
C ILE A 3 -30.44 -9.95 37.56
N HIS A 4 -31.70 -9.99 37.11
CA HIS A 4 -32.04 -9.79 35.70
C HIS A 4 -31.89 -8.32 35.25
N ALA A 5 -32.19 -7.37 36.14
CA ALA A 5 -32.07 -5.94 35.87
C ALA A 5 -30.60 -5.46 35.74
N ARG A 6 -29.65 -6.08 36.47
CA ARG A 6 -28.22 -5.74 36.37
C ARG A 6 -27.59 -6.21 35.05
N GLY A 7 -28.09 -7.31 34.47
CA GLY A 7 -27.57 -7.85 33.21
C GLY A 7 -27.91 -6.96 32.01
N THR A 8 -29.10 -6.35 32.01
CA THR A 8 -29.54 -5.42 30.96
C THR A 8 -28.80 -4.08 31.03
N ASP A 9 -28.52 -3.57 32.23
CA ASP A 9 -27.76 -2.33 32.44
C ASP A 9 -26.32 -2.44 31.94
N ALA A 10 -25.63 -3.56 32.22
CA ALA A 10 -24.26 -3.77 31.77
C ALA A 10 -24.17 -3.87 30.24
N ALA A 11 -25.09 -4.58 29.60
CA ALA A 11 -25.13 -4.72 28.14
C ALA A 11 -25.47 -3.38 27.45
N GLN A 12 -26.36 -2.58 28.04
CA GLN A 12 -26.68 -1.24 27.55
C GLN A 12 -25.52 -0.27 27.75
N ALA A 13 -24.82 -0.33 28.87
CA ALA A 13 -23.63 0.48 29.12
C ALA A 13 -22.50 0.18 28.13
N VAL A 14 -22.27 -1.10 27.81
CA VAL A 14 -21.28 -1.50 26.80
C VAL A 14 -21.67 -1.01 25.41
N ARG A 15 -22.94 -1.13 25.01
CA ARG A 15 -23.43 -0.59 23.73
C ARG A 15 -23.32 0.93 23.66
N ALA A 16 -23.69 1.63 24.73
CA ALA A 16 -23.57 3.08 24.81
C ALA A 16 -22.10 3.55 24.71
N ALA A 17 -21.17 2.81 25.33
CA ALA A 17 -19.74 3.09 25.20
C ALA A 17 -19.23 2.89 23.75
N PHE A 18 -19.65 1.83 23.06
CA PHE A 18 -19.32 1.64 21.65
C PHE A 18 -19.94 2.71 20.75
N ASP A 19 -21.18 3.12 21.01
CA ASP A 19 -21.85 4.18 20.26
C ASP A 19 -21.18 5.55 20.49
N GLN A 20 -20.69 5.83 21.70
CA GLN A 20 -19.90 7.02 21.98
C GLN A 20 -18.58 7.04 21.21
N ILE A 21 -17.86 5.91 21.14
CA ILE A 21 -16.63 5.79 20.33
C ILE A 21 -16.93 6.04 18.85
N ALA A 22 -18.02 5.45 18.33
CA ALA A 22 -18.46 5.64 16.95
C ALA A 22 -18.91 7.09 16.64
N GLN A 23 -19.48 7.78 17.64
CA GLN A 23 -19.87 9.18 17.54
C GLN A 23 -18.65 10.11 17.55
N VAL A 24 -17.66 9.85 18.40
CA VAL A 24 -16.38 10.58 18.42
C VAL A 24 -15.64 10.40 17.09
N GLN A 25 -15.62 9.17 16.54
CA GLN A 25 -15.08 8.93 15.19
C GLN A 25 -15.81 9.73 14.10
N ARG A 26 -17.14 9.83 14.17
CA ARG A 26 -17.93 10.65 13.23
C ARG A 26 -17.69 12.15 13.36
N LEU A 27 -17.45 12.64 14.58
CA LEU A 27 -17.14 14.06 14.82
C LEU A 27 -15.73 14.42 14.37
N MET A 28 -14.76 13.50 14.53
CA MET A 28 -13.41 13.66 13.97
C MET A 28 -13.44 13.71 12.43
N ASN A 29 -14.35 13.00 11.78
CA ASN A 29 -14.44 12.97 10.32
C ASN A 29 -14.83 14.31 9.65
N CYS A 30 -15.34 15.30 10.38
CA CYS A 30 -15.70 16.61 9.82
C CYS A 30 -14.46 17.50 9.53
N HIS A 31 -13.29 17.15 10.11
CA HIS A 31 -12.01 17.82 9.86
C HIS A 31 -11.22 17.18 8.70
N ASP A 32 -11.78 16.19 8.01
CA ASP A 32 -10.99 15.24 7.22
C ASP A 32 -10.58 15.71 5.83
N ARG A 33 -11.24 16.70 5.21
CA ARG A 33 -10.99 17.01 3.79
C ARG A 33 -9.56 17.49 3.50
N LEU A 34 -8.93 18.21 4.43
CA LEU A 34 -7.50 18.58 4.34
C LEU A 34 -6.58 17.38 4.63
N SER A 35 -6.99 16.49 5.54
CA SER A 35 -6.26 15.26 5.86
C SER A 35 -6.32 14.22 4.73
N ASP A 36 -7.42 14.17 3.98
CA ASP A 36 -7.63 13.28 2.86
C ASP A 36 -6.75 13.68 1.67
N ILE A 37 -6.66 14.97 1.37
CA ILE A 37 -5.72 15.50 0.36
C ILE A 37 -4.28 15.15 0.74
N GLY A 38 -3.90 15.37 2.01
CA GLY A 38 -2.57 14.99 2.52
C GLY A 38 -2.29 13.49 2.39
N ARG A 39 -3.27 12.63 2.72
CA ARG A 39 -3.18 11.18 2.58
C ARG A 39 -3.02 10.75 1.12
N PHE A 40 -3.77 11.36 0.21
CA PHE A 40 -3.61 11.11 -1.22
C PHE A 40 -2.20 11.47 -1.67
N TRP A 41 -1.73 12.70 -1.42
CA TRP A 41 -0.38 13.10 -1.81
C TRP A 41 0.72 12.23 -1.19
N ALA A 42 0.55 11.81 0.07
CA ALA A 42 1.47 10.89 0.73
C ALA A 42 1.57 9.55 0.01
N LEU A 43 0.45 8.97 -0.45
CA LEU A 43 0.45 7.74 -1.24
C LEU A 43 1.19 7.93 -2.58
N TYR A 44 0.87 8.98 -3.34
CA TYR A 44 1.54 9.25 -4.62
C TYR A 44 3.04 9.50 -4.42
N ALA A 45 3.42 10.28 -3.41
CA ALA A 45 4.82 10.53 -3.09
C ALA A 45 5.56 9.26 -2.70
N ALA A 46 4.95 8.39 -1.88
CA ALA A 46 5.57 7.15 -1.44
C ALA A 46 5.74 6.14 -2.60
N PHE A 47 4.73 6.00 -3.47
CA PHE A 47 4.84 5.19 -4.68
C PHE A 47 5.86 5.75 -5.67
N ALA A 48 5.88 7.07 -5.87
CA ALA A 48 6.88 7.73 -6.71
C ALA A 48 8.29 7.54 -6.16
N LEU A 49 8.48 7.64 -4.85
CA LEU A 49 9.77 7.42 -4.20
C LEU A 49 10.27 5.98 -4.40
N LEU A 50 9.39 4.98 -4.23
CA LEU A 50 9.73 3.58 -4.53
C LEU A 50 10.15 3.41 -5.99
N LEU A 51 9.38 3.97 -6.92
CA LEU A 51 9.66 3.84 -8.34
C LEU A 51 10.99 4.50 -8.71
N LEU A 52 11.19 5.75 -8.29
CA LEU A 52 12.38 6.53 -8.64
C LEU A 52 13.65 5.90 -8.04
N THR A 53 13.59 5.43 -6.80
CA THR A 53 14.72 4.72 -6.18
C THR A 53 14.99 3.37 -6.86
N GLY A 54 13.94 2.59 -7.16
CA GLY A 54 14.10 1.34 -7.90
C GLY A 54 14.72 1.54 -9.29
N LEU A 55 14.25 2.55 -10.04
CA LEU A 55 14.81 2.91 -11.34
C LEU A 55 16.25 3.45 -11.23
N ALA A 56 16.53 4.29 -10.23
CA ALA A 56 17.88 4.80 -10.00
C ALA A 56 18.86 3.65 -9.70
N TRP A 57 18.43 2.65 -8.92
CA TRP A 57 19.22 1.45 -8.69
C TRP A 57 19.43 0.64 -9.97
N LEU A 58 18.37 0.46 -10.78
CA LEU A 58 18.44 -0.26 -12.05
C LEU A 58 19.40 0.41 -13.05
N LEU A 59 19.32 1.75 -13.16
CA LEU A 59 20.23 2.53 -13.99
C LEU A 59 21.67 2.38 -13.50
N ALA A 60 21.93 2.55 -12.20
CA ALA A 60 23.26 2.36 -11.63
C ALA A 60 23.77 0.92 -11.75
N ARG A 61 22.89 -0.07 -11.93
CA ARG A 61 23.24 -1.48 -12.15
C ARG A 61 23.67 -1.76 -13.59
N PHE A 62 23.06 -1.08 -14.57
CA PHE A 62 23.29 -1.29 -16.00
C PHE A 62 24.29 -0.31 -16.63
N ILE A 63 24.61 0.80 -15.96
CA ILE A 63 25.65 1.71 -16.44
C ILE A 63 27.04 1.14 -16.07
N GLU A 64 27.92 1.02 -17.07
CA GLU A 64 29.30 0.54 -16.96
C GLU A 64 30.25 1.63 -16.43
N PHE A 65 30.00 2.14 -15.23
CA PHE A 65 30.95 2.99 -14.52
C PHE A 65 31.78 2.19 -13.51
N GLU A 66 32.92 2.77 -13.11
CA GLU A 66 33.80 2.20 -12.08
C GLU A 66 33.01 1.88 -10.80
N PRO A 67 33.19 0.69 -10.19
CA PRO A 67 32.42 0.25 -9.03
C PRO A 67 32.42 1.24 -7.85
N GLU A 68 33.54 1.94 -7.65
CA GLU A 68 33.71 2.97 -6.63
C GLU A 68 32.77 4.17 -6.80
N THR A 69 32.37 4.48 -8.04
CA THR A 69 31.43 5.55 -8.34
C THR A 69 29.97 5.10 -8.20
N THR A 70 29.64 3.86 -8.55
CA THR A 70 28.26 3.34 -8.57
C THR A 70 27.82 2.77 -7.22
N ALA A 71 28.72 2.19 -6.44
CA ALA A 71 28.41 1.53 -5.16
C ALA A 71 27.73 2.47 -4.14
N PRO A 72 28.16 3.73 -3.94
CA PRO A 72 27.48 4.63 -3.01
C PRO A 72 26.04 4.93 -3.44
N TRP A 73 25.78 5.13 -4.74
CA TRP A 73 24.45 5.39 -5.28
C TRP A 73 23.53 4.19 -5.15
N GLN A 74 24.03 2.99 -5.46
CA GLN A 74 23.28 1.76 -5.26
C GLN A 74 22.92 1.56 -3.78
N ALA A 75 23.86 1.80 -2.87
CA ALA A 75 23.64 1.66 -1.43
C ALA A 75 22.59 2.66 -0.89
N TRP A 76 22.71 3.94 -1.24
CA TRP A 76 21.73 4.95 -0.83
C TRP A 76 20.36 4.71 -1.43
N SER A 77 20.30 4.33 -2.71
CA SER A 77 19.05 3.99 -3.36
C SER A 77 18.32 2.84 -2.64
N MET A 78 19.03 1.77 -2.29
CA MET A 78 18.46 0.65 -1.55
C MET A 78 17.96 1.02 -0.15
N ARG A 79 18.66 1.90 0.57
CA ARG A 79 18.24 2.38 1.89
C ARG A 79 16.92 3.16 1.81
N VAL A 80 16.84 4.09 0.88
CA VAL A 80 15.63 4.91 0.68
C VAL A 80 14.48 4.05 0.16
N HIS A 81 14.76 3.14 -0.77
CA HIS A 81 13.77 2.21 -1.31
C HIS A 81 13.18 1.31 -0.20
N GLY A 82 14.04 0.71 0.64
CA GLY A 82 13.60 -0.10 1.78
C GLY A 82 12.75 0.68 2.77
N ALA A 83 13.16 1.90 3.14
CA ALA A 83 12.37 2.77 4.02
C ALA A 83 10.99 3.12 3.40
N ALA A 84 10.96 3.47 2.12
CA ALA A 84 9.74 3.74 1.38
C ALA A 84 8.82 2.50 1.30
N ALA A 85 9.38 1.31 1.17
CA ALA A 85 8.62 0.05 1.11
C ALA A 85 7.86 -0.24 2.41
N PHE A 86 8.50 -0.02 3.56
CA PHE A 86 7.84 -0.11 4.87
C PHE A 86 6.69 0.88 4.97
N PHE A 87 6.91 2.13 4.56
CA PHE A 87 5.89 3.17 4.61
C PHE A 87 4.70 2.86 3.68
N VAL A 88 4.94 2.41 2.45
CA VAL A 88 3.87 2.01 1.52
C VAL A 88 3.09 0.80 2.04
N THR A 89 3.76 -0.18 2.64
CA THR A 89 3.08 -1.36 3.20
C THR A 89 2.19 -0.99 4.39
N PHE A 90 2.67 -0.08 5.25
CA PHE A 90 1.84 0.52 6.30
C PHE A 90 0.62 1.24 5.71
N LEU A 91 0.81 2.11 4.72
CA LEU A 91 -0.28 2.83 4.07
C LEU A 91 -1.28 1.91 3.36
N LEU A 92 -0.83 0.81 2.74
CA LEU A 92 -1.70 -0.22 2.17
C LEU A 92 -2.65 -0.81 3.22
N GLY A 93 -2.14 -1.05 4.44
CA GLY A 93 -2.96 -1.46 5.58
C GLY A 93 -4.01 -0.41 5.97
N VAL A 94 -3.61 0.87 6.00
CA VAL A 94 -4.53 1.99 6.32
C VAL A 94 -5.67 2.11 5.29
N ILE A 95 -5.36 2.04 3.99
CA ILE A 95 -6.39 2.19 2.94
C ILE A 95 -7.20 0.91 2.70
N TRP A 96 -6.84 -0.22 3.32
CA TRP A 96 -7.47 -1.50 3.08
C TRP A 96 -8.97 -1.48 3.36
N SER A 97 -9.38 -0.98 4.54
CA SER A 97 -10.78 -0.96 4.96
C SER A 97 -11.60 0.10 4.21
N VAL A 98 -10.99 1.26 3.93
CA VAL A 98 -11.68 2.43 3.38
C VAL A 98 -11.80 2.37 1.85
N HIS A 99 -10.78 1.91 1.14
CA HIS A 99 -10.74 1.88 -0.31
C HIS A 99 -10.91 0.45 -0.86
N ILE A 100 -10.03 -0.47 -0.49
CA ILE A 100 -9.95 -1.80 -1.11
C ILE A 100 -11.22 -2.60 -0.80
N ARG A 101 -11.55 -2.76 0.48
CA ARG A 101 -12.74 -3.52 0.93
C ARG A 101 -14.03 -2.90 0.39
N TYR A 102 -14.17 -1.58 0.47
CA TYR A 102 -15.35 -0.86 -0.01
C TYR A 102 -15.60 -1.08 -1.51
N CYS A 103 -14.60 -0.81 -2.35
CA CYS A 103 -14.70 -0.98 -3.81
C CYS A 103 -14.91 -2.46 -4.19
N TRP A 104 -14.30 -3.38 -3.44
CA TRP A 104 -14.45 -4.81 -3.66
C TRP A 104 -15.87 -5.30 -3.37
N THR A 105 -16.46 -4.90 -2.25
CA THR A 105 -17.84 -5.25 -1.89
C THR A 105 -18.85 -4.69 -2.89
N ARG A 106 -18.65 -3.46 -3.35
CA ARG A 106 -19.54 -2.84 -4.36
C ARG A 106 -19.30 -3.32 -5.79
N ARG A 107 -18.25 -4.12 -6.01
CA ARG A 107 -17.82 -4.57 -7.34
C ARG A 107 -17.35 -3.47 -8.30
N HIS A 108 -16.91 -2.33 -7.77
CA HIS A 108 -16.32 -1.28 -8.58
C HIS A 108 -14.85 -1.61 -8.84
N ASN A 109 -14.44 -1.54 -10.11
CA ASN A 109 -13.04 -1.61 -10.54
C ASN A 109 -12.24 -2.84 -10.00
N ARG A 110 -12.91 -3.97 -9.73
CA ARG A 110 -12.31 -5.14 -9.08
C ARG A 110 -11.18 -5.77 -9.87
N LEU A 111 -11.31 -5.83 -11.20
CA LEU A 111 -10.29 -6.47 -12.03
C LEU A 111 -8.98 -5.65 -11.99
N ALA A 112 -9.05 -4.36 -12.29
CA ALA A 112 -7.85 -3.52 -12.27
C ALA A 112 -7.27 -3.38 -10.86
N GLY A 113 -8.12 -3.19 -9.84
CA GLY A 113 -7.67 -3.15 -8.44
C GLY A 113 -7.07 -4.47 -7.96
N GLY A 114 -7.64 -5.61 -8.36
CA GLY A 114 -7.15 -6.94 -8.03
C GLY A 114 -5.82 -7.25 -8.71
N LEU A 115 -5.66 -6.91 -10.00
CA LEU A 115 -4.38 -7.05 -10.70
C LEU A 115 -3.30 -6.17 -10.08
N PHE A 116 -3.61 -4.90 -9.82
CA PHE A 116 -2.69 -3.98 -9.15
C PHE A 116 -2.28 -4.51 -7.77
N GLY A 117 -3.25 -4.87 -6.93
CA GLY A 117 -2.99 -5.43 -5.60
C GLY A 117 -2.22 -6.75 -5.63
N GLY A 118 -2.48 -7.61 -6.62
CA GLY A 118 -1.75 -8.85 -6.82
C GLY A 118 -0.27 -8.62 -7.17
N VAL A 119 0.02 -7.68 -8.07
CA VAL A 119 1.41 -7.32 -8.39
C VAL A 119 2.10 -6.63 -7.21
N VAL A 120 1.41 -5.78 -6.46
CA VAL A 120 1.95 -5.20 -5.21
C VAL A 120 2.29 -6.30 -4.20
N ALA A 121 1.42 -7.29 -4.02
CA ALA A 121 1.71 -8.43 -3.13
C ALA A 121 2.91 -9.25 -3.62
N LEU A 122 3.01 -9.50 -4.93
CA LEU A 122 4.19 -10.13 -5.55
C LEU A 122 5.47 -9.33 -5.27
N LEU A 123 5.42 -8.00 -5.38
CA LEU A 123 6.55 -7.12 -5.09
C LEU A 123 7.00 -7.19 -3.63
N VAL A 124 6.06 -7.24 -2.68
CA VAL A 124 6.37 -7.43 -1.26
C VAL A 124 7.08 -8.78 -1.03
N VAL A 125 6.53 -9.87 -1.59
CA VAL A 125 7.10 -11.22 -1.44
C VAL A 125 8.47 -11.34 -2.08
N THR A 126 8.63 -10.82 -3.30
CA THR A 126 9.92 -10.87 -4.02
C THR A 126 10.95 -9.96 -3.38
N GLY A 127 10.55 -8.80 -2.86
CA GLY A 127 11.42 -7.90 -2.10
C GLY A 127 11.94 -8.56 -0.83
N PHE A 128 11.08 -9.26 -0.08
CA PHE A 128 11.50 -10.11 1.04
C PHE A 128 12.45 -11.23 0.56
N GLY A 129 12.08 -11.91 -0.53
CA GLY A 129 12.88 -13.00 -1.09
C GLY A 129 14.29 -12.58 -1.55
N LEU A 130 14.50 -11.34 -1.97
CA LEU A 130 15.83 -10.82 -2.30
C LEU A 130 16.79 -10.82 -1.09
N TYR A 131 16.27 -10.74 0.13
CA TYR A 131 17.07 -10.79 1.37
C TYR A 131 17.16 -12.18 1.98
N TYR A 132 16.12 -13.01 1.85
CA TYR A 132 15.98 -14.23 2.64
C TYR A 132 15.93 -15.52 1.84
N PHE A 133 15.65 -15.48 0.54
CA PHE A 133 15.62 -16.71 -0.27
C PHE A 133 17.05 -17.12 -0.64
N ASN A 134 17.36 -18.38 -0.34
CA ASN A 134 18.64 -19.01 -0.67
C ASN A 134 18.50 -19.90 -1.90
N GLY A 135 19.61 -20.09 -2.62
CA GLY A 135 19.66 -20.86 -3.85
C GLY A 135 19.55 -19.98 -5.10
N GLU A 136 20.41 -20.25 -6.07
CA GLU A 136 20.62 -19.41 -7.26
C GLU A 136 19.35 -19.24 -8.10
N ALA A 137 18.61 -20.32 -8.35
CA ALA A 137 17.38 -20.27 -9.13
C ALA A 137 16.30 -19.38 -8.49
N LEU A 138 16.12 -19.50 -7.18
CA LEU A 138 15.09 -18.75 -6.46
C LEU A 138 15.49 -17.28 -6.30
N ARG A 139 16.78 -17.00 -6.09
CA ARG A 139 17.34 -15.64 -6.06
C ARG A 139 17.23 -14.94 -7.40
N ASN A 140 17.51 -15.64 -8.50
CA ASN A 140 17.34 -15.11 -9.85
C ASN A 140 15.86 -14.84 -10.14
N ALA A 141 14.96 -15.77 -9.80
CA ALA A 141 13.53 -15.59 -9.99
C ALA A 141 13.00 -14.37 -9.21
N THR A 142 13.40 -14.17 -7.96
CA THR A 142 12.97 -13.00 -7.18
C THR A 142 13.52 -11.70 -7.75
N GLU A 143 14.77 -11.68 -8.23
CA GLU A 143 15.32 -10.51 -8.92
C GLU A 143 14.49 -10.13 -10.14
N TRP A 144 14.31 -11.06 -11.08
CA TRP A 144 13.54 -10.83 -12.31
C TRP A 144 12.10 -10.41 -12.03
N LEU A 145 11.43 -11.09 -11.10
CA LEU A 145 10.04 -10.78 -10.75
C LEU A 145 9.92 -9.44 -10.02
N HIS A 146 10.91 -9.06 -9.19
CA HIS A 146 10.84 -7.83 -8.44
C HIS A 146 10.98 -6.60 -9.33
N TRP A 147 12.06 -6.53 -10.13
CA TRP A 147 12.24 -5.37 -11.01
C TRP A 147 11.21 -5.36 -12.15
N GLY A 148 10.91 -6.52 -12.75
CA GLY A 148 9.90 -6.64 -13.80
C GLY A 148 8.51 -6.28 -13.29
N GLY A 149 8.15 -6.78 -12.10
CA GLY A 149 6.94 -6.39 -11.39
C GLY A 149 6.87 -4.89 -11.08
N GLY A 150 8.03 -4.27 -10.78
CA GLY A 150 8.13 -2.84 -10.51
C GLY A 150 7.82 -1.99 -11.74
N VAL A 151 8.16 -2.45 -12.94
CA VAL A 151 7.75 -1.80 -14.20
C VAL A 151 6.27 -2.01 -14.47
N ILE A 152 5.77 -3.23 -14.28
CA ILE A 152 4.36 -3.60 -14.53
C ILE A 152 3.42 -2.83 -13.58
N VAL A 153 3.78 -2.67 -12.30
CA VAL A 153 2.93 -2.02 -11.31
C VAL A 153 2.67 -0.55 -11.67
N CYS A 154 3.59 0.12 -12.35
CA CYS A 154 3.40 1.48 -12.86
C CYS A 154 2.28 1.55 -13.89
N ALA A 155 2.31 0.65 -14.89
CA ALA A 155 1.25 0.57 -15.89
C ALA A 155 -0.10 0.23 -15.25
N LEU A 156 -0.11 -0.72 -14.31
CA LEU A 156 -1.32 -1.11 -13.59
C LEU A 156 -1.87 0.00 -12.69
N PHE A 157 -1.01 0.82 -12.08
CA PHE A 157 -1.43 1.98 -11.29
C PHE A 157 -2.22 2.96 -12.16
N TRP A 158 -1.69 3.32 -13.33
CA TRP A 158 -2.37 4.19 -14.30
C TRP A 158 -3.70 3.60 -14.78
N ILE A 159 -3.73 2.30 -15.11
CA ILE A 159 -4.96 1.60 -15.53
C ILE A 159 -5.99 1.58 -14.40
N HIS A 160 -5.60 1.24 -13.18
CA HIS A 160 -6.46 1.22 -12.00
C HIS A 160 -7.10 2.60 -11.76
N GLN A 161 -6.30 3.67 -11.83
CA GLN A 161 -6.76 5.05 -11.64
C GLN A 161 -7.71 5.49 -12.77
N ALA A 162 -7.38 5.20 -14.03
CA ALA A 162 -8.20 5.56 -15.18
C ALA A 162 -9.54 4.80 -15.20
N MET A 163 -9.54 3.51 -14.89
CA MET A 163 -10.76 2.71 -14.78
C MET A 163 -11.61 3.10 -13.57
N GLY A 164 -10.98 3.46 -12.45
CA GLY A 164 -11.66 3.98 -11.26
C GLY A 164 -12.45 5.26 -11.56
N ARG A 165 -11.82 6.23 -12.23
CA ARG A 165 -12.51 7.48 -12.64
C ARG A 165 -13.69 7.24 -13.57
N LYS A 166 -13.56 6.31 -14.52
CA LYS A 166 -14.64 5.93 -15.45
C LYS A 166 -15.82 5.25 -14.75
N ALA A 167 -15.56 4.49 -13.68
CA ALA A 167 -16.61 3.87 -12.89
C ALA A 167 -17.41 4.91 -12.11
N THR A 168 -16.75 5.89 -11.48
CA THR A 168 -17.44 6.94 -10.71
C THR A 168 -18.22 7.94 -11.57
N GLY A 169 -17.84 8.13 -12.84
CA GLY A 169 -18.59 8.96 -13.79
C GLY A 169 -19.80 8.27 -14.45
N ARG A 170 -20.07 7.00 -14.10
CA ARG A 170 -21.21 6.21 -14.60
C ARG A 170 -22.31 6.01 -13.53
N ASP A 171 -22.05 6.51 -12.31
CA ASP A 171 -22.97 6.52 -11.17
C ASP A 171 -23.68 7.88 -11.10
#